data_AF-A0A9D9GEQ8-F1
#
_entry.id   AF-A0A9D9GEQ8-F1
#
_cell.length_a   1.000
_cell.length_b   1.000
_cell.length_c   1.000
_cell.angle_alpha   90.00
_cell.angle_beta   90.00
_cell.angle_gamma   90.00
#
_symmetry.space_group_name_H-M   'P 1'
#
loop_
_entity.id
_entity.type
_entity.pdbx_description
1 polymer ?
#
loop_
_entity_poly.entity_id
_entity_poly.type
_entity_poly.pdbx_seq_one_letter_code
_entity_poly.pdbx_strand_id
1 'polypeptide(L)'
;MTAKEIRQKYLDFFASKGHTVVPSAPMVVKNDPTLMFTNAGMNQFKDIFLGNTAPKFPRATDSQKCLRVSGKHNDLEAVGHDGRHHTMFEMLGNWSFGDYFKSEAIDWAWELLTEVYKIDPKLLYATVFEGSEEDGTPLDTEAMDAWRRHLPEDHILTGNKHDNFWEMGDTGPCGPCSEIHIDLRSPEEIAAVPGRELVNTDNDQVIEIWNLVFMQFNRKADGHLEPLPARNIDTGMGFERLCMILQGKQSNYETDVFSGIIGKVEEFSGHRYAEGGNVQVAMRVIADHIRAIAFSIADGQLPSNVKAGYVIRRILRRAVRYGYTFLGFTEPFLTRLIPQQVDDMGEAYPELPRQQKLIESVIREEAMAFLRT
;
A
#
# COMPACT_ATOMS: atom_id res chain seq x y z
N MET A 1 -12.02 13.13 8.04
CA MET A 1 -11.49 13.63 6.76
C MET A 1 -11.78 12.59 5.70
N THR A 2 -12.10 13.02 4.49
CA THR A 2 -12.31 12.13 3.34
C THR A 2 -10.98 11.55 2.84
N ALA A 3 -11.01 10.43 2.13
CA ALA A 3 -9.85 9.87 1.46
C ALA A 3 -9.13 10.90 0.58
N LYS A 4 -9.89 11.71 -0.18
CA LYS A 4 -9.32 12.77 -1.03
C LYS A 4 -8.55 13.80 -0.22
N GLU A 5 -9.12 14.30 0.88
CA GLU A 5 -8.46 15.24 1.78
C GLU A 5 -7.22 14.64 2.45
N ILE A 6 -7.28 13.37 2.86
CA ILE A 6 -6.15 12.68 3.49
C ILE A 6 -4.97 12.60 2.51
N ARG A 7 -5.22 12.12 1.28
CA ARG A 7 -4.18 12.04 0.24
C ARG A 7 -3.58 13.41 -0.05
N GLN A 8 -4.41 14.43 -0.25
CA GLN A 8 -3.93 15.76 -0.58
C GLN A 8 -3.10 16.36 0.56
N LYS A 9 -3.51 16.18 1.82
CA LYS A 9 -2.73 16.61 2.99
C LYS A 9 -1.36 15.96 3.05
N TYR A 10 -1.24 14.67 2.74
CA TYR A 10 0.04 13.98 2.66
C TYR A 10 0.97 14.65 1.63
N LEU A 11 0.47 14.84 0.41
CA LEU A 11 1.22 15.41 -0.69
C LEU A 11 1.62 16.88 -0.42
N ASP A 12 0.69 17.68 0.10
CA ASP A 12 0.93 19.08 0.46
C ASP A 12 1.95 19.21 1.60
N PHE A 13 1.88 18.32 2.60
CA PHE A 13 2.84 18.30 3.69
C PHE A 13 4.25 18.08 3.18
N PHE A 14 4.48 17.03 2.38
CA PHE A 14 5.81 16.77 1.84
C PHE A 14 6.24 17.79 0.79
N ALA A 15 5.32 18.34 0.00
CA ALA A 15 5.61 19.50 -0.85
C ALA A 15 6.12 20.69 -0.04
N SER A 16 5.55 20.96 1.15
CA SER A 16 6.03 22.00 2.06
C SER A 16 7.42 21.72 2.65
N LYS A 17 7.85 20.45 2.68
CA LYS A 17 9.21 20.01 3.05
C LYS A 17 10.16 19.96 1.84
N GLY A 18 9.75 20.46 0.67
CA GLY A 18 10.58 20.56 -0.53
C GLY A 18 10.59 19.30 -1.40
N HIS A 19 9.70 18.34 -1.17
CA HIS A 19 9.55 17.19 -2.06
C HIS A 19 8.81 17.59 -3.33
N THR A 20 9.29 17.09 -4.47
CA THR A 20 8.54 17.22 -5.72
C THR A 20 7.41 16.20 -5.74
N VAL A 21 6.17 16.66 -5.90
CA VAL A 21 5.03 15.76 -6.12
C VAL A 21 5.15 15.17 -7.53
N VAL A 22 5.25 13.85 -7.62
CA VAL A 22 5.41 13.14 -8.89
C VAL A 22 4.20 12.22 -9.16
N PRO A 23 3.87 11.96 -10.44
CA PRO A 23 2.80 11.03 -10.76
C PRO A 23 3.22 9.60 -10.42
N SER A 24 2.28 8.82 -9.90
CA SER A 24 2.47 7.38 -9.71
C SER A 24 2.83 6.68 -11.01
N ALA A 25 3.83 5.80 -10.94
CA ALA A 25 4.20 4.93 -12.04
C ALA A 25 3.09 3.91 -12.39
N PRO A 26 3.07 3.37 -13.62
CA PRO A 26 2.14 2.30 -14.00
C PRO A 26 2.25 1.08 -13.07
N MET A 27 1.14 0.38 -12.85
CA MET A 27 1.11 -0.83 -12.03
C MET A 27 1.89 -1.99 -12.65
N VAL A 28 2.07 -2.01 -13.97
CA VAL A 28 2.74 -3.09 -14.68
C VAL A 28 4.11 -2.63 -15.17
N VAL A 29 5.14 -3.34 -14.73
CA VAL A 29 6.52 -3.02 -15.07
C VAL A 29 6.89 -3.79 -16.34
N LYS A 30 7.14 -3.06 -17.43
CA LYS A 30 7.44 -3.67 -18.75
C LYS A 30 8.91 -4.00 -18.95
N ASN A 31 9.80 -3.29 -18.26
CA ASN A 31 11.24 -3.30 -18.52
C ASN A 31 12.09 -3.85 -17.36
N ASP A 32 11.46 -4.49 -16.36
CA ASP A 32 12.18 -5.15 -15.27
C ASP A 32 11.88 -6.66 -15.30
N PRO A 33 12.86 -7.53 -15.59
CA PRO A 33 12.65 -8.98 -15.59
C PRO A 33 12.47 -9.56 -14.18
N THR A 34 12.82 -8.80 -13.14
CA THR A 34 12.75 -9.21 -11.72
C THR A 34 11.43 -8.83 -11.05
N LEU A 35 10.65 -7.93 -11.66
CA LEU A 35 9.44 -7.39 -11.07
C LEU A 35 8.31 -7.30 -12.12
N MET A 36 7.22 -8.05 -11.90
CA MET A 36 6.06 -8.03 -12.82
C MET A 36 5.14 -6.83 -12.60
N PHE A 37 4.99 -6.42 -11.33
CA PHE A 37 4.08 -5.37 -10.91
C PHE A 37 4.76 -4.44 -9.93
N THR A 38 4.41 -3.15 -9.99
CA THR A 38 4.84 -2.16 -9.01
C THR A 38 4.22 -2.53 -7.66
N ASN A 39 5.03 -3.01 -6.73
CA ASN A 39 4.61 -3.49 -5.41
C ASN A 39 4.88 -2.46 -4.30
N ALA A 40 5.66 -1.42 -4.61
CA ALA A 40 6.00 -0.32 -3.72
C ALA A 40 6.29 0.98 -4.51
N GLY A 41 6.17 2.14 -3.86
CA GLY A 41 6.47 3.45 -4.45
C GLY A 41 7.91 3.58 -4.98
N MET A 42 8.87 2.96 -4.30
CA MET A 42 10.29 3.00 -4.64
C MET A 42 10.65 2.40 -6.00
N ASN A 43 9.81 1.53 -6.59
CA ASN A 43 10.21 0.76 -7.77
C ASN A 43 10.57 1.68 -8.96
N GLN A 44 9.90 2.82 -9.10
CA GLN A 44 10.18 3.79 -10.17
C GLN A 44 11.49 4.57 -9.96
N PHE A 45 12.07 4.52 -8.76
CA PHE A 45 13.30 5.21 -8.39
C PHE A 45 14.49 4.25 -8.21
N LYS A 46 14.33 2.96 -8.50
CA LYS A 46 15.37 1.92 -8.35
C LYS A 46 16.72 2.34 -8.95
N ASP A 47 16.72 2.86 -10.18
CA ASP A 47 17.95 3.28 -10.85
C ASP A 47 18.59 4.54 -10.24
N ILE A 48 17.83 5.36 -9.53
CA ILE A 48 18.36 6.50 -8.78
C ILE A 48 19.06 5.99 -7.52
N PHE A 49 18.43 5.09 -6.76
CA PHE A 49 19.04 4.52 -5.55
C PHE A 49 20.35 3.78 -5.85
N LEU A 50 20.40 3.04 -6.97
CA LEU A 50 21.60 2.33 -7.41
C LEU A 50 22.69 3.27 -7.97
N GLY A 51 22.40 4.56 -8.17
CA GLY A 51 23.33 5.52 -8.79
C GLY A 51 23.48 5.37 -10.31
N ASN A 52 22.64 4.55 -10.96
CA ASN A 52 22.63 4.37 -12.40
C ASN A 52 22.09 5.61 -13.14
N THR A 53 21.20 6.35 -12.48
CA THR A 53 20.57 7.57 -13.01
C THR A 53 20.65 8.69 -11.99
N ALA A 54 21.06 9.88 -12.43
CA ALA A 54 21.05 11.06 -11.56
C ALA A 54 19.61 11.49 -11.23
N PRO A 55 19.30 11.82 -9.96
CA PRO A 55 17.99 12.31 -9.60
C PRO A 55 17.70 13.66 -10.27
N LYS A 56 16.47 13.85 -10.76
CA LYS A 56 16.02 15.14 -11.33
C LYS A 56 15.75 16.19 -10.23
N PHE A 57 15.43 15.71 -9.04
CA PHE A 57 15.14 16.48 -7.83
C PHE A 57 15.70 15.68 -6.65
N PRO A 58 16.18 16.31 -5.57
CA PRO A 58 16.75 15.61 -4.42
C PRO A 58 15.70 14.88 -3.57
N ARG A 59 14.42 15.26 -3.71
CA ARG A 59 13.31 14.77 -2.89
C ARG A 59 12.04 14.58 -3.73
N ALA A 60 11.29 13.51 -3.48
CA ALA A 60 10.02 13.23 -4.18
C ALA A 60 8.93 12.68 -3.27
N THR A 61 7.67 12.88 -3.63
CA THR A 61 6.53 12.27 -2.93
C THR A 61 5.40 11.94 -3.91
N ASP A 62 4.68 10.85 -3.66
CA ASP A 62 3.50 10.47 -4.43
C ASP A 62 2.50 9.61 -3.63
N SER A 63 1.42 9.22 -4.31
CA SER A 63 0.53 8.11 -3.94
C SER A 63 0.63 7.01 -5.01
N GLN A 64 1.52 6.05 -4.81
CA GLN A 64 1.79 4.99 -5.79
C GLN A 64 0.67 3.95 -5.81
N LYS A 65 0.18 3.63 -7.00
CA LYS A 65 -0.66 2.46 -7.25
C LYS A 65 0.18 1.17 -7.12
N CYS A 66 -0.07 0.38 -6.09
CA CYS A 66 0.65 -0.87 -5.84
C CYS A 66 -0.24 -2.09 -6.11
N LEU A 67 0.35 -3.18 -6.61
CA LEU A 67 -0.35 -4.45 -6.82
C LEU A 67 0.44 -5.63 -6.21
N ARG A 68 -0.16 -6.32 -5.23
CA ARG A 68 0.45 -7.46 -4.50
C ARG A 68 -0.31 -8.76 -4.75
N VAL A 69 -0.03 -9.37 -5.90
CA VAL A 69 -0.74 -10.57 -6.39
C VAL A 69 0.20 -11.65 -6.91
N SER A 70 1.50 -11.53 -6.64
CA SER A 70 2.53 -12.45 -7.13
C SER A 70 3.82 -12.34 -6.31
N GLY A 71 4.65 -13.39 -6.34
CA GLY A 71 5.95 -13.39 -5.68
C GLY A 71 5.84 -13.46 -4.15
N LYS A 72 6.83 -12.88 -3.45
CA LYS A 72 6.88 -12.84 -1.98
C LYS A 72 5.76 -12.00 -1.35
N HIS A 73 5.18 -11.06 -2.10
CA HIS A 73 4.11 -10.17 -1.66
C HIS A 73 2.82 -10.48 -2.42
N ASN A 74 2.12 -11.54 -2.02
CA ASN A 74 0.91 -12.01 -2.69
C ASN A 74 -0.26 -12.14 -1.71
N ASP A 75 -1.15 -11.16 -1.75
CA ASP A 75 -2.27 -11.05 -0.82
C ASP A 75 -3.58 -11.60 -1.41
N LEU A 76 -3.54 -12.12 -2.65
CA LEU A 76 -4.75 -12.43 -3.44
C LEU A 76 -5.74 -13.36 -2.73
N GLU A 77 -5.25 -14.32 -1.94
CA GLU A 77 -6.09 -15.27 -1.21
C GLU A 77 -6.74 -14.67 0.03
N ALA A 78 -6.08 -13.71 0.69
CA ALA A 78 -6.62 -13.00 1.86
C ALA A 78 -7.69 -11.95 1.49
N VAL A 79 -7.58 -11.39 0.28
CA VAL A 79 -8.47 -10.34 -0.22
C VAL A 79 -9.94 -10.74 -0.12
N GLY A 80 -10.69 -9.91 0.61
CA GLY A 80 -12.11 -10.05 0.89
C GLY A 80 -12.45 -10.87 2.13
N HIS A 81 -11.52 -11.65 2.66
CA HIS A 81 -11.76 -12.45 3.86
C HIS A 81 -11.46 -11.67 5.14
N ASP A 82 -10.46 -10.80 5.12
CA ASP A 82 -10.21 -9.84 6.19
C ASP A 82 -10.61 -8.41 5.79
N GLY A 83 -10.36 -7.46 6.69
CA GLY A 83 -10.69 -6.06 6.51
C GLY A 83 -9.54 -5.18 6.01
N ARG A 84 -8.36 -5.74 5.70
CA ARG A 84 -7.10 -4.98 5.54
C ARG A 84 -6.30 -5.29 4.28
N HIS A 85 -6.36 -6.50 3.74
CA HIS A 85 -5.60 -6.91 2.55
C HIS A 85 -6.34 -6.58 1.26
N HIS A 86 -5.59 -6.05 0.30
CA HIS A 86 -6.07 -5.61 -1.01
C HIS A 86 -5.21 -6.21 -2.11
N THR A 87 -5.78 -6.46 -3.30
CA THR A 87 -4.93 -6.75 -4.46
C THR A 87 -4.19 -5.50 -4.86
N MET A 88 -4.94 -4.40 -5.03
CA MET A 88 -4.44 -3.07 -5.36
C MET A 88 -4.69 -2.13 -4.19
N PHE A 89 -3.65 -1.41 -3.80
CA PHE A 89 -3.71 -0.39 -2.76
C PHE A 89 -2.86 0.81 -3.14
N GLU A 90 -3.07 1.91 -2.43
CA GLU A 90 -2.24 3.10 -2.58
C GLU A 90 -1.17 3.14 -1.50
N MET A 91 0.07 3.35 -1.91
CA MET A 91 1.20 3.58 -1.03
C MET A 91 1.58 5.05 -1.07
N LEU A 92 1.33 5.76 0.01
CA LEU A 92 1.83 7.12 0.21
C LEU A 92 3.33 7.05 0.51
N GLY A 93 4.15 7.69 -0.32
CA GLY A 93 5.60 7.61 -0.20
C GLY A 93 6.31 8.95 -0.27
N ASN A 94 7.43 9.08 0.43
CA ASN A 94 8.35 10.20 0.33
C ASN A 94 9.79 9.69 0.28
N TRP A 95 10.59 10.28 -0.61
CA TRP A 95 11.94 9.82 -0.92
C TRP A 95 12.97 10.92 -0.75
N SER A 96 14.15 10.51 -0.29
CA SER A 96 15.39 11.29 -0.29
C SER A 96 16.39 10.60 -1.20
N PHE A 97 16.97 11.34 -2.15
CA PHE A 97 18.03 10.84 -3.02
C PHE A 97 19.36 11.49 -2.63
N GLY A 98 20.00 10.96 -1.59
CA GLY A 98 21.27 11.47 -1.08
C GLY A 98 21.20 12.84 -0.40
N ASP A 99 20.05 13.22 0.16
CA ASP A 99 19.81 14.55 0.72
C ASP A 99 19.60 14.53 2.25
N TYR A 100 18.39 14.24 2.74
CA TYR A 100 18.12 13.99 4.16
C TYR A 100 18.14 12.50 4.50
N PHE A 101 18.23 12.15 5.79
CA PHE A 101 18.27 10.76 6.23
C PHE A 101 17.36 10.50 7.45
N LYS A 102 17.78 9.67 8.42
CA LYS A 102 16.88 9.11 9.44
C LYS A 102 16.22 10.17 10.33
N SER A 103 17.00 11.14 10.83
CA SER A 103 16.49 12.13 11.77
C SER A 103 15.31 12.91 11.18
N GLU A 104 15.47 13.46 9.98
CA GLU A 104 14.42 14.22 9.30
C GLU A 104 13.26 13.32 8.85
N ALA A 105 13.55 12.10 8.38
CA ALA A 105 12.50 11.16 7.99
C ALA A 105 11.57 10.84 9.18
N ILE A 106 12.15 10.56 10.35
CA ILE A 106 11.42 10.29 11.59
C ILE A 106 10.69 11.54 12.08
N ASP A 107 11.36 12.70 12.09
CA ASP A 107 10.76 13.97 12.53
C ASP A 107 9.52 14.34 11.69
N TRP A 108 9.60 14.19 10.36
CA TRP A 108 8.48 14.50 9.48
C TRP A 108 7.37 13.45 9.51
N ALA A 109 7.70 12.17 9.66
CA ALA A 109 6.70 11.13 9.86
C ALA A 109 5.90 11.38 11.15
N TRP A 110 6.60 11.72 12.24
CA TRP A 110 5.98 12.08 13.51
C TRP A 110 5.10 13.33 13.40
N GLU A 111 5.63 14.41 12.82
CA GLU A 111 4.90 15.67 12.61
C GLU A 111 3.63 15.44 11.79
N LEU A 112 3.70 14.65 10.71
CA LEU A 112 2.53 14.37 9.89
C LEU A 112 1.44 13.62 10.68
N LEU A 113 1.81 12.54 11.38
CA LEU A 113 0.84 11.72 12.10
C LEU A 113 0.20 12.47 13.28
N THR A 114 1.03 13.14 14.08
CA THR A 114 0.58 13.73 15.35
C THR A 114 0.11 15.18 15.21
N GLU A 115 0.73 15.98 14.34
CA GLU A 115 0.39 17.40 14.20
C GLU A 115 -0.56 17.71 13.05
N VAL A 116 -0.45 17.02 11.92
CA VAL A 116 -1.34 17.26 10.77
C VAL A 116 -2.60 16.40 10.85
N TYR A 117 -2.42 15.11 11.12
CA TYR A 117 -3.53 14.16 11.23
C TYR A 117 -4.13 14.04 12.61
N LYS A 118 -3.45 14.57 13.65
CA LYS A 118 -3.94 14.58 15.04
C LYS A 118 -4.22 13.17 15.59
N ILE A 119 -3.42 12.19 15.18
CA ILE A 119 -3.41 10.85 15.81
C ILE A 119 -2.83 10.99 17.21
N ASP A 120 -3.47 10.35 18.20
CA ASP A 120 -2.99 10.36 19.58
C ASP A 120 -1.60 9.71 19.67
N PRO A 121 -0.55 10.45 20.06
CA PRO A 121 0.80 9.92 20.22
C PRO A 121 0.91 8.68 21.11
N LYS A 122 0.00 8.54 22.09
CA LYS A 122 0.01 7.41 23.04
C LYS A 122 -0.36 6.08 22.41
N LEU A 123 -0.96 6.09 21.23
CA LEU A 123 -1.33 4.88 20.50
C LEU A 123 -0.21 4.42 19.56
N LEU A 124 0.83 5.23 19.38
CA LEU A 124 1.89 4.98 18.41
C LEU A 124 3.07 4.24 19.04
N TYR A 125 3.63 3.29 18.30
CA TYR A 125 4.85 2.57 18.62
C TYR A 125 5.80 2.64 17.41
N ALA A 126 7.11 2.58 17.66
CA ALA A 126 8.09 2.50 16.60
C ALA A 126 8.98 1.27 16.79
N THR A 127 9.34 0.60 15.69
CA THR A 127 10.36 -0.46 15.68
C THR A 127 11.65 0.05 15.06
N VAL A 128 12.80 -0.46 15.50
CA VAL A 128 14.12 -0.18 14.92
C VAL A 128 14.88 -1.49 14.73
N PHE A 129 15.77 -1.54 13.73
CA PHE A 129 16.52 -2.74 13.43
C PHE A 129 17.50 -3.13 14.53
N GLU A 130 17.39 -4.35 15.05
CA GLU A 130 18.20 -4.89 16.15
C GLU A 130 19.65 -5.21 15.74
N GLY A 131 19.91 -5.30 14.44
CA GLY A 131 21.18 -5.76 13.88
C GLY A 131 21.10 -7.20 13.36
N SER A 132 22.11 -7.60 12.59
CA SER A 132 22.28 -8.97 12.09
C SER A 132 23.77 -9.29 12.06
N GLU A 133 24.19 -10.26 12.90
CA GLU A 133 25.56 -10.77 12.88
C GLU A 133 25.89 -11.44 11.54
N GLU A 134 24.91 -12.10 10.92
CA GLU A 134 25.04 -12.75 9.60
C GLU A 134 25.46 -11.76 8.51
N ASP A 135 24.85 -10.57 8.51
CA ASP A 135 25.14 -9.51 7.54
C ASP A 135 26.23 -8.53 8.02
N GLY A 136 26.76 -8.71 9.23
CA GLY A 136 27.71 -7.77 9.85
C GLY A 136 27.13 -6.36 10.07
N THR A 137 25.82 -6.28 10.35
CA THR A 137 25.11 -5.01 10.56
C THR A 137 24.78 -4.80 12.03
N PRO A 138 25.13 -3.65 12.63
CA PRO A 138 24.84 -3.39 14.04
C PRO A 138 23.39 -2.93 14.26
N LEU A 139 22.99 -2.87 15.54
CA LEU A 139 21.78 -2.18 15.99
C LEU A 139 21.71 -0.75 15.42
N ASP A 140 20.53 -0.36 14.90
CA ASP A 140 20.29 0.99 14.38
C ASP A 140 20.07 2.01 15.50
N THR A 141 21.16 2.35 16.20
CA THR A 141 21.19 3.32 17.28
C THR A 141 20.80 4.74 16.83
N GLU A 142 21.08 5.10 15.58
CA GLU A 142 20.72 6.40 15.01
C GLU A 142 19.20 6.57 14.91
N ALA A 143 18.49 5.53 14.45
CA ALA A 143 17.02 5.52 14.42
C ALA A 143 16.44 5.54 15.85
N MET A 144 17.02 4.73 16.76
CA MET A 144 16.57 4.66 18.15
C MET A 144 16.68 6.02 18.86
N ASP A 145 17.81 6.72 18.69
CA ASP A 145 18.03 8.04 19.27
C ASP A 145 17.12 9.10 18.64
N ALA A 146 16.84 9.01 17.35
CA ALA A 146 15.89 9.88 16.68
C ALA A 146 14.48 9.73 17.27
N TRP A 147 14.02 8.49 17.52
CA TRP A 147 12.71 8.21 18.12
C TRP A 147 12.59 8.63 19.59
N ARG A 148 13.67 8.56 20.37
CA ARG A 148 13.69 9.00 21.79
C ARG A 148 13.31 10.48 21.98
N ARG A 149 13.35 11.29 20.92
CA ARG A 149 12.88 12.68 20.95
C ARG A 149 11.35 12.81 20.94
N HIS A 150 10.65 11.76 20.50
CA HIS A 150 9.20 11.79 20.22
C HIS A 150 8.42 10.78 21.07
N LEU A 151 8.98 9.58 21.26
CA LEU A 151 8.34 8.46 21.94
C LEU A 151 9.04 8.16 23.29
N PRO A 152 8.27 7.71 24.29
CA PRO A 152 8.86 7.14 25.51
C PRO A 152 9.60 5.83 25.19
N GLU A 153 10.52 5.44 26.05
CA GLU A 153 11.40 4.28 25.82
C GLU A 153 10.63 2.97 25.63
N ASP A 154 9.51 2.77 26.32
CA ASP A 154 8.69 1.56 26.21
C ASP A 154 7.80 1.50 24.96
N HIS A 155 7.83 2.53 24.12
CA HIS A 155 7.19 2.58 22.80
C HIS A 155 8.19 2.43 21.64
N ILE A 156 9.49 2.29 21.94
CA ILE A 156 10.56 2.09 20.95
C ILE A 156 11.06 0.66 21.09
N LEU A 157 10.73 -0.18 20.12
CA LEU A 157 10.99 -1.61 20.14
C LEU A 157 12.12 -1.96 19.16
N THR A 158 12.86 -3.01 19.46
CA THR A 158 13.79 -3.60 18.49
C THR A 158 13.09 -4.69 17.70
N GLY A 159 13.33 -4.75 16.39
CA GLY A 159 12.86 -5.84 15.54
C GLY A 159 13.99 -6.46 14.74
N ASN A 160 13.76 -7.72 14.38
CA ASN A 160 14.73 -8.59 13.74
C ASN A 160 14.93 -8.24 12.25
N LYS A 161 15.76 -9.02 11.54
CA LYS A 161 16.00 -8.86 10.09
C LYS A 161 14.76 -9.05 9.23
N HIS A 162 13.83 -9.91 9.62
CA HIS A 162 12.58 -10.11 8.88
C HIS A 162 11.69 -8.86 8.91
N ASP A 163 11.60 -8.20 10.07
CA ASP A 163 10.69 -7.07 10.28
C ASP A 163 11.34 -5.71 9.97
N ASN A 164 12.61 -5.54 10.35
CA ASN A 164 13.28 -4.24 10.33
C ASN A 164 14.50 -4.16 9.39
N PHE A 165 14.64 -5.11 8.46
CA PHE A 165 15.58 -4.97 7.34
C PHE A 165 14.85 -5.16 6.02
N TRP A 166 14.57 -4.05 5.33
CA TRP A 166 13.74 -4.06 4.13
C TRP A 166 14.56 -4.35 2.88
N GLU A 167 14.03 -5.23 2.03
CA GLU A 167 14.61 -5.61 0.74
C GLU A 167 13.55 -5.60 -0.36
N MET A 168 13.88 -5.05 -1.53
CA MET A 168 12.95 -5.00 -2.67
C MET A 168 12.65 -6.40 -3.25
N GLY A 169 13.58 -7.32 -3.09
CA GLY A 169 13.57 -8.67 -3.63
C GLY A 169 14.86 -9.39 -3.25
N ASP A 170 15.23 -10.45 -3.98
CA ASP A 170 16.45 -11.22 -3.68
C ASP A 170 17.75 -10.42 -3.94
N THR A 171 17.67 -9.36 -4.73
CA THR A 171 18.78 -8.43 -5.01
C THR A 171 18.26 -7.00 -5.16
N GLY A 172 19.13 -6.01 -4.98
CA GLY A 172 18.82 -4.60 -5.18
C GLY A 172 18.97 -3.73 -3.93
N PRO A 173 18.53 -2.45 -4.00
CA PRO A 173 18.68 -1.53 -2.88
C PRO A 173 17.88 -2.00 -1.66
N CYS A 174 18.50 -1.90 -0.49
CA CYS A 174 18.00 -2.36 0.79
C CYS A 174 18.61 -1.57 1.96
N GLY A 175 18.10 -1.81 3.16
CA GLY A 175 18.66 -1.22 4.38
C GLY A 175 17.82 -1.51 5.62
N PRO A 176 18.33 -1.13 6.81
CA PRO A 176 17.51 -1.14 8.01
C PRO A 176 16.31 -0.22 7.81
N CYS A 177 15.20 -0.55 8.46
CA CYS A 177 14.00 0.27 8.43
C CYS A 177 13.41 0.44 9.82
N SER A 178 12.52 1.42 9.93
CA SER A 178 11.75 1.69 11.14
C SER A 178 10.28 1.75 10.79
N GLU A 179 9.49 0.92 11.44
CA GLU A 179 8.04 0.88 11.23
C GLU A 179 7.34 1.67 12.32
N ILE A 180 6.28 2.37 11.95
CA ILE A 180 5.35 3.01 12.86
C ILE A 180 4.11 2.13 12.94
N HIS A 181 3.76 1.76 14.16
CA HIS A 181 2.60 0.94 14.50
C HIS A 181 1.58 1.76 15.28
N ILE A 182 0.31 1.36 15.21
CA ILE A 182 -0.77 1.96 15.99
C ILE A 182 -1.60 0.89 16.70
N ASP A 183 -1.98 1.17 17.94
CA ASP A 183 -2.88 0.34 18.73
C ASP A 183 -4.31 0.89 18.66
N LEU A 184 -5.19 0.18 17.96
CA LEU A 184 -6.58 0.55 17.73
C LEU A 184 -7.57 -0.10 18.71
N ARG A 185 -7.07 -0.88 19.67
CA ARG A 185 -7.89 -1.58 20.64
C ARG A 185 -8.55 -0.61 21.62
N SER A 186 -9.57 -1.09 22.33
CA SER A 186 -10.20 -0.31 23.39
C SER A 186 -9.23 0.02 24.53
N PRO A 187 -9.44 1.14 25.27
CA PRO A 187 -8.63 1.46 26.44
C PRO A 187 -8.54 0.32 27.47
N GLU A 188 -9.63 -0.45 27.63
CA GLU A 188 -9.68 -1.61 28.52
C GLU A 188 -8.74 -2.73 28.06
N GLU A 189 -8.70 -3.01 26.75
CA GLU A 189 -7.79 -4.02 26.17
C GLU A 189 -6.33 -3.58 26.26
N ILE A 190 -6.04 -2.29 26.02
CA ILE A 190 -4.69 -1.71 26.14
C ILE A 190 -4.21 -1.78 27.59
N ALA A 191 -5.09 -1.49 28.56
CA ALA A 191 -4.77 -1.57 29.98
C ALA A 191 -4.51 -3.02 30.44
N ALA A 192 -5.14 -4.01 29.80
CA ALA A 192 -4.96 -5.43 30.12
C ALA A 192 -3.66 -5.99 29.53
N VAL A 193 -3.35 -5.66 28.27
CA VAL A 193 -2.12 -6.07 27.57
C VAL A 193 -1.57 -4.88 26.79
N PRO A 194 -0.37 -4.36 27.13
CA PRO A 194 0.19 -3.19 26.48
C PRO A 194 0.51 -3.47 25.00
N GLY A 195 0.33 -2.48 24.13
CA GLY A 195 0.49 -2.64 22.67
C GLY A 195 1.88 -3.12 22.25
N ARG A 196 2.93 -2.76 23.01
CA ARG A 196 4.31 -3.24 22.75
C ARG A 196 4.47 -4.76 22.71
N GLU A 197 3.57 -5.51 23.35
CA GLU A 197 3.60 -6.98 23.34
C GLU A 197 2.94 -7.59 22.09
N LEU A 198 2.28 -6.75 21.28
CA LEU A 198 1.48 -7.16 20.13
C LEU A 198 1.99 -6.58 18.80
N VAL A 199 2.97 -5.69 18.84
CA VAL A 199 3.67 -5.20 17.64
C VAL A 199 4.35 -6.38 16.95
N ASN A 200 4.14 -6.52 15.63
CA ASN A 200 4.65 -7.61 14.81
C ASN A 200 4.25 -9.03 15.26
N THR A 201 3.08 -9.19 15.91
CA THR A 201 2.53 -10.51 16.29
C THR A 201 1.27 -10.88 15.49
N ASP A 202 1.10 -10.37 14.27
CA ASP A 202 -0.07 -10.55 13.41
C ASP A 202 -1.42 -10.10 14.01
N ASN A 203 -1.39 -9.26 15.06
CA ASN A 203 -2.60 -8.74 15.68
C ASN A 203 -3.44 -7.93 14.66
N ASP A 204 -4.77 -8.01 14.76
CA ASP A 204 -5.66 -7.34 13.82
C ASP A 204 -5.88 -5.84 14.13
N GLN A 205 -5.60 -5.42 15.37
CA GLN A 205 -5.84 -4.06 15.86
C GLN A 205 -4.55 -3.32 16.27
N VAL A 206 -3.43 -4.03 16.48
CA VAL A 206 -2.10 -3.44 16.58
C VAL A 206 -1.38 -3.64 15.26
N ILE A 207 -1.37 -2.59 14.43
CA ILE A 207 -1.03 -2.71 13.01
C ILE A 207 0.07 -1.73 12.59
N GLU A 208 0.88 -2.18 11.64
CA GLU A 208 1.83 -1.34 10.91
C GLU A 208 1.07 -0.34 10.01
N ILE A 209 1.43 0.94 10.13
CA ILE A 209 0.84 2.01 9.31
C ILE A 209 1.83 2.61 8.32
N TRP A 210 3.11 2.69 8.68
CA TRP A 210 4.12 3.37 7.87
C TRP A 210 5.50 2.75 8.09
N ASN A 211 6.17 2.34 7.02
CA ASN A 211 7.55 1.88 7.06
C ASN A 211 8.50 2.95 6.51
N LEU A 212 9.57 3.25 7.25
CA LEU A 212 10.65 4.19 6.91
C LEU A 212 11.94 3.40 6.66
N VAL A 213 12.27 3.16 5.39
CA VAL A 213 13.46 2.42 4.97
C VAL A 213 14.65 3.36 4.79
N PHE A 214 15.74 3.04 5.48
CA PHE A 214 16.99 3.79 5.45
C PHE A 214 17.95 3.12 4.47
N MET A 215 17.66 3.29 3.18
CA MET A 215 18.40 2.65 2.09
C MET A 215 19.86 3.08 2.08
N GLN A 216 20.75 2.13 2.38
CA GLN A 216 22.19 2.36 2.47
C GLN A 216 23.03 1.21 1.90
N PHE A 217 22.39 0.11 1.47
CA PHE A 217 23.06 -1.05 0.88
C PHE A 217 22.38 -1.52 -0.41
N ASN A 218 23.13 -2.31 -1.18
CA ASN A 218 22.66 -3.06 -2.33
C ASN A 218 22.95 -4.55 -2.07
N ARG A 219 21.90 -5.38 -2.06
CA ARG A 219 22.01 -6.83 -1.94
C ARG A 219 22.44 -7.40 -3.28
N LYS A 220 23.60 -8.07 -3.29
CA LYS A 220 24.13 -8.73 -4.48
C LYS A 220 23.61 -10.16 -4.59
N ALA A 221 23.74 -10.76 -5.77
CA ALA A 221 23.18 -12.08 -6.07
C ALA A 221 23.78 -13.24 -5.25
N ASP A 222 24.99 -13.05 -4.72
CA ASP A 222 25.67 -13.95 -3.78
C ASP A 222 25.35 -13.64 -2.31
N GLY A 223 24.42 -12.71 -2.05
CA GLY A 223 23.88 -12.40 -0.73
C GLY A 223 24.61 -11.30 0.05
N HIS A 224 25.80 -10.87 -0.38
CA HIS A 224 26.53 -9.83 0.37
C HIS A 224 25.93 -8.43 0.19
N LEU A 225 26.16 -7.57 1.20
CA LEU A 225 25.77 -6.16 1.18
C LEU A 225 26.91 -5.29 0.65
N GLU A 226 26.62 -4.53 -0.40
CA GLU A 226 27.50 -3.50 -0.94
C GLU A 226 26.96 -2.11 -0.55
N PRO A 227 27.75 -1.20 0.04
CA PRO A 227 27.29 0.15 0.35
C PRO A 227 26.82 0.90 -0.90
N LEU A 228 25.69 1.59 -0.80
CA LEU A 228 25.21 2.49 -1.85
C LEU A 228 26.09 3.75 -1.96
N PRO A 229 26.16 4.38 -3.15
CA PRO A 229 26.94 5.61 -3.34
C PRO A 229 26.40 6.80 -2.51
N ALA A 230 25.12 6.75 -2.13
CA ALA A 230 24.48 7.72 -1.27
C ALA A 230 23.52 7.02 -0.30
N ARG A 231 23.30 7.63 0.86
CA ARG A 231 22.25 7.22 1.80
C ARG A 231 20.93 7.84 1.39
N ASN A 232 19.90 7.02 1.28
CA ASN A 232 18.61 7.41 0.72
C ASN A 232 17.48 7.08 1.71
N ILE A 233 16.35 7.75 1.53
CA ILE A 233 15.12 7.44 2.26
C ILE A 233 14.10 6.92 1.27
N ASP A 234 13.46 5.82 1.65
CA ASP A 234 12.24 5.31 1.05
C ASP A 234 11.22 5.09 2.15
N THR A 235 9.99 5.54 1.94
CA THR A 235 8.92 5.30 2.89
C THR A 235 7.68 4.78 2.19
N GLY A 236 6.90 3.96 2.87
CA GLY A 236 5.58 3.54 2.40
C GLY A 236 4.56 3.50 3.52
N MET A 237 3.50 4.29 3.39
CA MET A 237 2.32 4.25 4.25
C MET A 237 1.11 3.73 3.47
N GLY A 238 0.42 2.73 4.02
CA GLY A 238 -0.79 2.19 3.42
C GLY A 238 -1.94 3.20 3.51
N PHE A 239 -2.34 3.78 2.37
CA PHE A 239 -3.35 4.83 2.33
C PHE A 239 -4.71 4.39 2.87
N GLU A 240 -5.15 3.19 2.52
CA GLU A 240 -6.43 2.63 2.96
C GLU A 240 -6.44 2.42 4.48
N ARG A 241 -5.31 1.95 5.05
CA ARG A 241 -5.15 1.80 6.50
C ARG A 241 -5.19 3.15 7.19
N LEU A 242 -4.49 4.16 6.65
CA LEU A 242 -4.54 5.52 7.17
C LEU A 242 -5.97 6.08 7.13
N CYS A 243 -6.71 5.86 6.04
CA CYS A 243 -8.10 6.28 5.94
C CYS A 243 -8.98 5.59 7.00
N MET A 244 -8.79 4.29 7.22
CA MET A 244 -9.51 3.52 8.25
C MET A 244 -9.30 4.15 9.63
N ILE A 245 -8.05 4.46 9.98
CA ILE A 245 -7.68 5.09 11.25
C ILE A 245 -8.33 6.47 11.39
N LEU A 246 -8.14 7.35 10.41
CA LEU A 246 -8.59 8.75 10.48
C LEU A 246 -10.11 8.91 10.35
N GLN A 247 -10.82 7.86 9.94
CA GLN A 247 -12.27 7.81 9.87
C GLN A 247 -12.90 6.99 11.01
N GLY A 248 -12.08 6.43 11.92
CA GLY A 248 -12.54 5.62 13.05
C GLY A 248 -13.29 4.36 12.60
N LYS A 249 -12.82 3.72 11.52
CA LYS A 249 -13.39 2.48 10.97
C LYS A 249 -12.63 1.26 11.47
N GLN A 250 -13.29 0.10 11.40
CA GLN A 250 -12.70 -1.18 11.81
C GLN A 250 -12.23 -2.02 10.61
N SER A 251 -12.55 -1.57 9.39
CA SER A 251 -12.07 -2.16 8.16
C SER A 251 -11.81 -1.08 7.12
N ASN A 252 -10.79 -1.31 6.29
CA ASN A 252 -10.51 -0.50 5.10
C ASN A 252 -11.77 -0.38 4.21
N TYR A 253 -12.55 -1.46 4.08
CA TYR A 253 -13.75 -1.51 3.24
C TYR A 253 -14.92 -0.64 3.74
N GLU A 254 -14.86 -0.13 4.97
CA GLU A 254 -15.87 0.76 5.54
C GLU A 254 -15.55 2.25 5.31
N THR A 255 -14.38 2.54 4.77
CA THR A 255 -13.95 3.90 4.44
C THR A 255 -14.59 4.37 3.14
N ASP A 256 -14.58 5.69 2.92
CA ASP A 256 -14.99 6.30 1.66
C ASP A 256 -14.12 5.92 0.45
N VAL A 257 -13.02 5.20 0.66
CA VAL A 257 -12.25 4.56 -0.44
C VAL A 257 -13.05 3.45 -1.12
N PHE A 258 -13.89 2.72 -0.37
CA PHE A 258 -14.62 1.55 -0.88
C PHE A 258 -16.14 1.66 -0.76
N SER A 259 -16.66 2.44 0.19
CA SER A 259 -18.08 2.47 0.49
C SER A 259 -18.93 2.91 -0.70
N GLY A 260 -18.40 3.76 -1.59
CA GLY A 260 -19.07 4.15 -2.83
C GLY A 260 -19.32 2.97 -3.76
N ILE A 261 -18.26 2.20 -4.05
CA ILE A 261 -18.37 0.98 -4.88
C ILE A 261 -19.24 -0.08 -4.20
N ILE A 262 -19.05 -0.34 -2.90
CA ILE A 262 -19.85 -1.32 -2.17
C ILE A 262 -21.33 -0.94 -2.21
N GLY A 263 -21.68 0.34 -2.01
CA GLY A 263 -23.06 0.82 -2.11
C GLY A 263 -23.67 0.59 -3.50
N LYS A 264 -22.89 0.70 -4.57
CA LYS A 264 -23.34 0.33 -5.93
C LYS A 264 -23.55 -1.17 -6.10
N VAL A 265 -22.72 -2.01 -5.49
CA VAL A 265 -22.90 -3.46 -5.50
C VAL A 265 -24.17 -3.86 -4.72
N GLU A 266 -24.43 -3.22 -3.57
CA GLU A 266 -25.70 -3.40 -2.84
C GLU A 266 -26.91 -3.02 -3.71
N GLU A 267 -26.86 -1.84 -4.35
CA GLU A 267 -27.93 -1.36 -5.24
C GLU A 267 -28.24 -2.36 -6.37
N PHE A 268 -27.19 -2.95 -6.97
CA PHE A 268 -27.36 -3.82 -8.14
C PHE A 268 -27.73 -5.26 -7.79
N SER A 269 -27.28 -5.75 -6.63
CA SER A 269 -27.52 -7.13 -6.19
C SER A 269 -28.78 -7.30 -5.34
N GLY A 270 -29.23 -6.23 -4.68
CA GLY A 270 -30.32 -6.28 -3.70
C GLY A 270 -29.90 -6.81 -2.32
N HIS A 271 -28.64 -7.23 -2.16
CA HIS A 271 -28.05 -7.62 -0.88
C HIS A 271 -27.51 -6.42 -0.11
N ARG A 272 -27.32 -6.59 1.20
CA ARG A 272 -26.65 -5.62 2.08
C ARG A 272 -25.28 -6.13 2.54
N TYR A 273 -24.29 -5.24 2.56
CA TYR A 273 -22.95 -5.51 3.08
C TYR A 273 -22.98 -5.96 4.55
N ALA A 274 -23.94 -5.44 5.31
CA ALA A 274 -24.19 -5.80 6.71
C ALA A 274 -24.73 -7.23 6.91
N GLU A 275 -25.14 -7.95 5.85
CA GLU A 275 -25.55 -9.36 5.96
C GLU A 275 -24.39 -10.28 6.38
N GLY A 276 -23.14 -9.85 6.19
CA GLY A 276 -21.97 -10.63 6.60
C GLY A 276 -21.73 -11.85 5.71
N GLY A 277 -20.91 -12.77 6.21
CA GLY A 277 -20.61 -14.05 5.55
C GLY A 277 -20.14 -13.89 4.10
N ASN A 278 -20.59 -14.80 3.22
CA ASN A 278 -20.18 -14.82 1.82
C ASN A 278 -20.64 -13.59 1.03
N VAL A 279 -21.74 -12.95 1.42
CA VAL A 279 -22.23 -11.71 0.78
C VAL A 279 -21.23 -10.58 1.00
N GLN A 280 -20.81 -10.39 2.25
CA GLN A 280 -19.81 -9.38 2.60
C GLN A 280 -18.47 -9.66 1.89
N VAL A 281 -17.99 -10.90 1.93
CA VAL A 281 -16.75 -11.30 1.24
C VAL A 281 -16.84 -11.01 -0.26
N ALA A 282 -17.97 -11.34 -0.91
CA ALA A 282 -18.15 -11.08 -2.34
C ALA A 282 -18.15 -9.59 -2.67
N MET A 283 -18.79 -8.75 -1.86
CA MET A 283 -18.77 -7.30 -2.06
C MET A 283 -17.36 -6.73 -1.90
N ARG A 284 -16.59 -7.20 -0.91
CA ARG A 284 -15.17 -6.81 -0.74
C ARG A 284 -14.31 -7.21 -1.93
N VAL A 285 -14.42 -8.47 -2.38
CA VAL A 285 -13.68 -8.99 -3.55
C VAL A 285 -14.01 -8.17 -4.80
N ILE A 286 -15.28 -7.86 -5.05
CA ILE A 286 -15.69 -7.05 -6.20
C ILE A 286 -15.13 -5.63 -6.10
N ALA A 287 -15.26 -4.98 -4.94
CA ALA A 287 -14.82 -3.60 -4.72
C ALA A 287 -13.30 -3.44 -4.82
N ASP A 288 -12.54 -4.41 -4.32
CA ASP A 288 -11.10 -4.45 -4.49
C ASP A 288 -10.70 -4.69 -5.96
N HIS A 289 -11.25 -5.75 -6.56
CA HIS A 289 -10.79 -6.19 -7.87
C HIS A 289 -11.14 -5.20 -8.98
N ILE A 290 -12.26 -4.46 -8.90
CA ILE A 290 -12.60 -3.46 -9.91
C ILE A 290 -11.55 -2.34 -9.99
N ARG A 291 -10.95 -1.95 -8.86
CA ARG A 291 -9.85 -0.97 -8.81
C ARG A 291 -8.63 -1.50 -9.56
N ALA A 292 -8.18 -2.71 -9.21
CA ALA A 292 -7.02 -3.35 -9.83
C ALA A 292 -7.19 -3.51 -11.36
N ILE A 293 -8.39 -3.92 -11.80
CA ILE A 293 -8.72 -4.12 -13.22
C ILE A 293 -8.74 -2.78 -13.97
N ALA A 294 -9.43 -1.77 -13.42
CA ALA A 294 -9.57 -0.47 -14.06
C ALA A 294 -8.21 0.21 -14.26
N PHE A 295 -7.36 0.23 -13.23
CA PHE A 295 -6.03 0.81 -13.34
C PHE A 295 -5.10 0.03 -14.27
N SER A 296 -5.14 -1.31 -14.23
CA SER A 296 -4.33 -2.12 -15.15
C SER A 296 -4.65 -1.80 -16.61
N ILE A 297 -5.94 -1.66 -16.95
CA ILE A 297 -6.36 -1.31 -18.31
C ILE A 297 -6.00 0.14 -18.64
N ALA A 298 -6.17 1.08 -17.68
CA ALA A 298 -5.80 2.48 -17.86
C ALA A 298 -4.30 2.66 -18.15
N ASP A 299 -3.46 1.84 -17.50
CA ASP A 299 -2.01 1.77 -17.72
C ASP A 299 -1.61 0.99 -18.99
N GLY A 300 -2.59 0.50 -19.75
CA GLY A 300 -2.41 -0.21 -21.02
C GLY A 300 -2.06 -1.69 -20.88
N GLN A 301 -2.26 -2.30 -19.71
CA GLN A 301 -2.20 -3.75 -19.55
C GLN A 301 -3.59 -4.38 -19.70
N LEU A 302 -3.78 -5.07 -20.83
CA LEU A 302 -5.02 -5.80 -21.10
C LEU A 302 -5.01 -7.22 -20.50
N PRO A 303 -6.18 -7.77 -20.13
CA PRO A 303 -6.34 -9.20 -19.82
C PRO A 303 -5.86 -10.09 -20.98
N SER A 304 -5.13 -11.16 -20.68
CA SER A 304 -4.58 -12.08 -21.69
C SER A 304 -4.37 -13.49 -21.13
N ASN A 305 -3.80 -14.40 -21.93
CA ASN A 305 -3.41 -15.76 -21.48
C ASN A 305 -1.95 -15.86 -21.02
N VAL A 306 -1.20 -14.76 -20.97
CA VAL A 306 0.24 -14.78 -20.67
C VAL A 306 0.65 -13.66 -19.70
N LYS A 307 1.64 -13.96 -18.84
CA LYS A 307 2.31 -13.00 -17.95
C LYS A 307 1.32 -12.14 -17.14
N ALA A 308 1.60 -10.83 -17.01
CA ALA A 308 0.76 -9.88 -16.28
C ALA A 308 -0.70 -9.91 -16.73
N GLY A 309 -0.96 -10.01 -18.04
CA GLY A 309 -2.32 -10.07 -18.57
C GLY A 309 -3.12 -11.29 -18.09
N TYR A 310 -2.46 -12.43 -17.84
CA TYR A 310 -3.11 -13.60 -17.25
C TYR A 310 -3.55 -13.36 -15.80
N VAL A 311 -2.72 -12.65 -15.02
CA VAL A 311 -3.05 -12.29 -13.65
C VAL A 311 -4.24 -11.33 -13.61
N ILE A 312 -4.25 -10.29 -14.47
CA ILE A 312 -5.38 -9.36 -14.57
C ILE A 312 -6.67 -10.10 -15.01
N ARG A 313 -6.57 -11.03 -15.95
CA ARG A 313 -7.69 -11.91 -16.34
C ARG A 313 -8.22 -12.72 -15.16
N ARG A 314 -7.34 -13.29 -14.32
CA ARG A 314 -7.75 -14.05 -13.13
C ARG A 314 -8.48 -13.18 -12.12
N ILE A 315 -7.99 -11.98 -11.84
CA ILE A 315 -8.63 -11.00 -10.95
C ILE A 315 -10.02 -10.66 -11.48
N LEU A 316 -10.15 -10.32 -12.77
CA LEU A 316 -11.44 -10.04 -13.40
C LEU A 316 -12.42 -11.21 -13.26
N ARG A 317 -12.00 -12.43 -13.63
CA ARG A 317 -12.87 -13.61 -13.55
C ARG A 317 -13.25 -13.97 -12.11
N ARG A 318 -12.36 -13.71 -11.14
CA ARG A 318 -12.68 -13.88 -9.72
C ARG A 318 -13.80 -12.92 -9.30
N ALA A 319 -13.71 -11.64 -9.65
CA ALA A 319 -14.76 -10.66 -9.35
C ALA A 319 -16.11 -11.05 -9.98
N VAL A 320 -16.11 -11.50 -11.24
CA VAL A 320 -17.32 -12.02 -11.90
C VAL A 320 -17.85 -13.23 -11.13
N ARG A 321 -17.02 -14.24 -10.87
CA ARG A 321 -17.44 -15.46 -10.17
C ARG A 321 -18.07 -15.18 -8.80
N TYR A 322 -17.51 -14.27 -8.01
CA TYR A 322 -18.08 -13.94 -6.70
C TYR A 322 -19.45 -13.26 -6.82
N GLY A 323 -19.60 -12.35 -7.78
CA GLY A 323 -20.90 -11.73 -8.07
C GLY A 323 -21.98 -12.74 -8.47
N TYR A 324 -21.63 -13.72 -9.31
CA TYR A 324 -22.55 -14.78 -9.73
C TYR A 324 -22.89 -15.74 -8.58
N THR A 325 -21.87 -16.21 -7.87
CA THR A 325 -22.02 -17.29 -6.88
C THR A 325 -22.75 -16.83 -5.63
N PHE A 326 -22.47 -15.61 -5.18
CA PHE A 326 -22.89 -15.16 -3.84
C PHE A 326 -23.86 -13.97 -3.85
N LEU A 327 -23.95 -13.23 -4.96
CA LEU A 327 -24.82 -12.05 -5.07
C LEU A 327 -25.91 -12.18 -6.14
N GLY A 328 -26.02 -13.35 -6.78
CA GLY A 328 -27.10 -13.67 -7.72
C GLY A 328 -27.06 -12.93 -9.05
N PHE A 329 -25.94 -12.29 -9.41
CA PHE A 329 -25.82 -11.65 -10.72
C PHE A 329 -25.90 -12.71 -11.84
N THR A 330 -26.68 -12.42 -12.89
CA THR A 330 -26.83 -13.27 -14.08
C THR A 330 -26.34 -12.59 -15.36
N GLU A 331 -26.07 -11.29 -15.32
CA GLU A 331 -25.55 -10.49 -16.44
C GLU A 331 -24.22 -9.78 -16.10
N PRO A 332 -23.42 -9.35 -17.10
CA PRO A 332 -22.21 -8.56 -16.86
C PRO A 332 -22.49 -7.27 -16.07
N PHE A 333 -21.99 -7.21 -14.82
CA PHE A 333 -22.26 -6.08 -13.92
C PHE A 333 -21.04 -5.18 -13.65
N LEU A 334 -19.81 -5.69 -13.78
CA LEU A 334 -18.59 -4.95 -13.41
C LEU A 334 -18.43 -3.62 -14.15
N THR A 335 -18.87 -3.54 -15.40
CA THR A 335 -18.82 -2.28 -16.18
C THR A 335 -19.67 -1.17 -15.58
N ARG A 336 -20.75 -1.51 -14.86
CA ARG A 336 -21.63 -0.55 -14.19
C ARG A 336 -20.98 0.11 -12.97
N LEU A 337 -19.87 -0.45 -12.47
CA LEU A 337 -19.11 0.09 -11.35
C LEU A 337 -18.06 1.12 -11.80
N ILE A 338 -17.72 1.17 -13.10
CA ILE A 338 -16.68 2.06 -13.61
C ILE A 338 -16.97 3.56 -13.43
N PRO A 339 -18.21 4.06 -13.63
CA PRO A 339 -18.51 5.46 -13.34
C PRO A 339 -18.20 5.85 -11.89
N GLN A 340 -18.61 5.00 -10.93
CA GLN A 340 -18.30 5.22 -9.51
C GLN A 340 -16.79 5.19 -9.24
N GLN A 341 -16.06 4.26 -9.87
CA GLN A 341 -14.59 4.18 -9.76
C GLN A 341 -13.90 5.45 -10.26
N VAL A 342 -14.42 6.05 -11.35
CA VAL A 342 -13.93 7.33 -11.89
C VAL A 342 -14.26 8.49 -10.95
N ASP A 343 -15.45 8.51 -10.36
CA ASP A 343 -15.85 9.56 -9.40
C ASP A 343 -14.99 9.54 -8.12
N ASP A 344 -14.69 8.33 -7.63
CA ASP A 344 -13.92 8.11 -6.40
C ASP A 344 -12.44 8.46 -6.59
N MET A 345 -11.82 8.07 -7.71
CA MET A 345 -10.36 8.11 -7.89
C MET A 345 -9.86 8.94 -9.08
N GLY A 346 -10.73 9.40 -9.99
CA GLY A 346 -10.33 10.01 -11.26
C GLY A 346 -9.68 11.39 -11.14
N GLU A 347 -9.87 12.09 -10.03
CA GLU A 347 -9.20 13.36 -9.74
C GLU A 347 -7.71 13.16 -9.44
N ALA A 348 -7.40 12.18 -8.57
CA ALA A 348 -6.02 11.81 -8.24
C ALA A 348 -5.33 11.06 -9.40
N TYR A 349 -6.11 10.34 -10.21
CA TYR A 349 -5.62 9.53 -11.33
C TYR A 349 -6.36 9.85 -12.64
N PRO A 350 -5.96 10.92 -13.36
CA PRO A 350 -6.63 11.40 -14.57
C PRO A 350 -6.65 10.40 -15.73
N GLU A 351 -5.82 9.36 -15.69
CA GLU A 351 -5.85 8.24 -16.64
C GLU A 351 -7.17 7.46 -16.59
N LEU A 352 -7.85 7.36 -15.43
CA LEU A 352 -9.14 6.66 -15.31
C LEU A 352 -10.24 7.30 -16.17
N PRO A 353 -10.60 8.60 -16.02
CA PRO A 353 -11.61 9.23 -16.87
C PRO A 353 -11.17 9.27 -18.35
N ARG A 354 -9.88 9.46 -18.64
CA ARG A 354 -9.36 9.45 -20.02
C ARG A 354 -9.57 8.10 -20.71
N GLN A 355 -9.43 7.00 -19.97
CA GLN A 355 -9.51 5.64 -20.51
C GLN A 355 -10.84 4.93 -20.21
N GLN A 356 -11.83 5.62 -19.64
CA GLN A 356 -13.08 5.02 -19.18
C GLN A 356 -13.76 4.12 -20.22
N LYS A 357 -13.88 4.59 -21.47
CA LYS A 357 -14.51 3.82 -22.56
C LYS A 357 -13.75 2.52 -22.88
N LEU A 358 -12.42 2.56 -22.85
CA LEU A 358 -11.59 1.39 -23.07
C LEU A 358 -11.75 0.38 -21.93
N ILE A 359 -11.71 0.87 -20.68
CA ILE A 359 -11.91 0.06 -19.47
C ILE A 359 -13.26 -0.67 -19.55
N GLU A 360 -14.34 0.05 -19.83
CA GLU A 360 -15.69 -0.54 -19.96
C GLU A 360 -15.77 -1.57 -21.08
N SER A 361 -15.18 -1.32 -22.25
CA SER A 361 -15.21 -2.25 -23.39
C SER A 361 -14.49 -3.56 -23.06
N VAL A 362 -13.27 -3.46 -22.52
CA VAL A 362 -12.43 -4.61 -22.19
C VAL A 362 -13.06 -5.47 -21.10
N ILE A 363 -13.61 -4.82 -20.05
CA ILE A 363 -14.30 -5.55 -18.98
C ILE A 363 -15.54 -6.27 -19.52
N ARG A 364 -16.32 -5.61 -20.40
CA ARG A 364 -17.51 -6.21 -21.00
C ARG A 364 -17.16 -7.46 -21.80
N GLU A 365 -16.16 -7.37 -22.66
CA GLU A 365 -15.72 -8.48 -23.53
C GLU A 365 -15.26 -9.69 -22.72
N GLU A 366 -14.38 -9.48 -21.73
CA GLU A 366 -13.86 -10.58 -20.91
C GLU A 366 -14.95 -11.16 -19.99
N ALA A 367 -15.82 -10.34 -19.41
CA ALA A 367 -16.94 -10.82 -18.60
C ALA A 367 -17.92 -11.66 -19.44
N MET A 368 -18.32 -11.20 -20.64
CA MET A 368 -19.18 -11.97 -21.53
C MET A 368 -18.53 -13.28 -21.98
N ALA A 369 -17.22 -13.29 -22.25
CA ALA A 369 -16.51 -14.50 -22.63
C ALA A 369 -16.51 -15.55 -21.51
N PHE A 370 -16.35 -15.11 -20.25
CA PHE A 370 -16.38 -16.00 -19.09
C PHE A 370 -17.76 -16.60 -18.81
N LEU A 371 -18.85 -15.87 -19.12
CA LEU A 371 -20.22 -16.35 -18.86
C LEU A 371 -20.76 -17.36 -19.87
N ARG A 372 -20.05 -17.52 -20.99
CA ARG A 372 -20.35 -18.55 -21.99
C ARG A 372 -19.72 -19.90 -21.66
N THR A 373 -18.88 -19.96 -20.63
CA THR A 373 -18.20 -21.16 -20.14
C THR A 373 -18.75 -21.55 -18.80
#